data_AF-A0A522DCP4-F1
#
_entry.id   AF-A0A522DCP4-F1
#
_cell.length_a   1.000
_cell.length_b   1.000
_cell.length_c   1.000
_cell.angle_alpha   90.00
_cell.angle_beta   90.00
_cell.angle_gamma   90.00
#
_symmetry.space_group_name_H-M   'P 1'
#
loop_
_entity.id
_entity.type
_entity.pdbx_description
1 polymer ?
#
loop_
_entity_poly.entity_id
_entity_poly.type
_entity_poly.pdbx_seq_one_letter_code
_entity_poly.pdbx_strand_id
1 'polypeptide(L)'
;MQKQYFVYILASKKCGTLYTGMTSRLVGRSFEHKTKAVDSFTKKYRVSILVHYEILGDPASALHREKCIKEWKREWKIKLIEQHNPHWRDLYPEICA
;
A
#
# COMPACT_ATOMS: atom_id res chain seq x y z
N MET A 1 -9.08 22.98 0.36
CA MET A 1 -8.56 21.75 -0.27
C MET A 1 -9.23 20.56 0.38
N GLN A 2 -9.86 19.67 -0.39
CA GLN A 2 -10.39 18.42 0.16
C GLN A 2 -9.23 17.54 0.63
N LYS A 3 -9.37 16.90 1.80
CA LYS A 3 -8.38 15.94 2.31
C LYS A 3 -8.50 14.65 1.51
N GLN A 4 -7.40 14.22 0.91
CA GLN A 4 -7.32 12.92 0.25
C GLN A 4 -6.87 11.84 1.24
N TYR A 5 -7.40 10.66 1.05
CA TYR A 5 -7.04 9.45 1.77
C TYR A 5 -6.57 8.41 0.78
N PHE A 6 -5.61 7.60 1.20
CA PHE A 6 -4.99 6.60 0.37
C PHE A 6 -5.14 5.24 1.03
N VAL A 7 -5.57 4.25 0.26
CA VAL A 7 -5.45 2.84 0.63
C VAL A 7 -4.32 2.26 -0.19
N TYR A 8 -3.37 1.58 0.43
CA TYR A 8 -2.16 1.12 -0.24
C TYR A 8 -1.82 -0.32 0.12
N ILE A 9 -1.10 -0.97 -0.78
CA ILE A 9 -0.53 -2.31 -0.58
C ILE A 9 0.98 -2.23 -0.74
N LEU A 10 1.68 -2.69 0.29
CA LEU A 10 3.12 -2.92 0.25
C LEU A 10 3.41 -4.41 0.06
N ALA A 11 4.50 -4.71 -0.62
CA ALA A 11 5.02 -6.06 -0.79
C ALA A 11 6.47 -6.16 -0.31
N SER A 12 6.88 -7.37 0.11
CA SER A 12 8.30 -7.68 0.32
C SER A 12 9.03 -8.06 -0.96
N LYS A 13 8.33 -8.74 -1.87
CA LYS A 13 8.76 -9.13 -3.22
C LYS A 13 7.53 -9.51 -4.05
N LYS A 14 7.69 -9.75 -5.35
CA LYS A 14 6.62 -10.28 -6.21
C LYS A 14 6.01 -11.54 -5.58
N CYS A 15 4.69 -11.55 -5.43
CA CYS A 15 3.93 -12.61 -4.78
C CYS A 15 4.39 -12.95 -3.34
N GLY A 16 5.05 -12.01 -2.64
CA GLY A 16 5.55 -12.16 -1.27
C GLY A 16 4.55 -11.73 -0.19
N THR A 17 5.05 -11.38 0.99
CA THR A 17 4.21 -10.86 2.08
C THR A 17 3.57 -9.55 1.66
N LEU A 18 2.26 -9.43 1.87
CA LEU A 18 1.49 -8.24 1.58
C LEU A 18 1.10 -7.54 2.88
N TYR A 19 1.20 -6.22 2.88
CA TYR A 19 0.68 -5.37 3.94
C TYR A 19 -0.31 -4.39 3.32
N THR A 20 -1.51 -4.30 3.88
CA THR A 20 -2.54 -3.35 3.46
C THR A 20 -2.75 -2.34 4.58
N GLY A 21 -2.80 -1.07 4.21
CA GLY A 21 -3.12 0.00 5.16
C GLY A 21 -3.76 1.20 4.47
N MET A 22 -4.20 2.14 5.29
CA MET A 22 -4.68 3.44 4.83
C MET A 22 -3.90 4.59 5.49
N THR A 23 -3.82 5.73 4.81
CA THR A 23 -3.18 6.95 5.32
C THR A 23 -3.64 8.18 4.57
N SER A 24 -3.56 9.36 5.17
CA SER A 24 -3.66 10.65 4.47
C SER A 24 -2.31 11.18 3.99
N ARG A 25 -1.19 10.50 4.30
CA ARG A 25 0.18 10.89 3.98
C ARG A 25 0.96 9.73 3.35
N LEU A 26 0.61 9.36 2.12
CA LEU A 26 1.18 8.19 1.43
C LEU A 26 2.71 8.24 1.32
N VAL A 27 3.25 9.36 0.83
CA VAL A 27 4.71 9.56 0.67
C VAL A 27 5.46 9.37 2.00
N GLY A 28 4.97 9.99 3.07
CA GLY A 28 5.60 9.87 4.41
C GLY A 28 5.58 8.44 4.93
N ARG A 29 4.45 7.74 4.82
CA ARG A 29 4.32 6.36 5.29
C ARG A 29 5.18 5.39 4.47
N SER A 30 5.19 5.53 3.15
CA SER A 30 6.05 4.72 2.29
C SER A 30 7.53 4.96 2.58
N PHE A 31 7.94 6.21 2.87
CA PHE A 31 9.29 6.52 3.31
C PHE A 31 9.67 5.85 4.64
N GLU A 32 8.79 5.90 5.65
CA GLU A 32 9.01 5.25 6.95
C GLU A 32 9.23 3.73 6.79
N HIS A 33 8.42 3.08 5.95
CA HIS A 33 8.53 1.65 5.68
C HIS A 33 9.82 1.29 4.92
N LYS A 34 10.22 2.12 3.96
CA LYS A 34 11.47 1.94 3.19
C LYS A 34 12.73 2.11 4.03
N THR A 35 12.76 3.17 4.84
CA THR A 35 13.90 3.48 5.72
C THR A 35 13.94 2.58 6.94
N LYS A 36 12.92 1.75 7.16
CA LYS A 36 12.77 0.90 8.36
C LYS A 36 12.87 1.72 9.65
N ALA A 37 12.46 2.98 9.58
CA ALA A 37 12.57 3.93 10.69
C ALA A 37 11.76 3.49 11.92
N VAL A 38 10.70 2.71 11.70
CA VAL A 38 9.84 2.17 12.77
C VAL A 38 10.02 0.66 12.87
N ASP A 39 10.38 0.19 14.06
CA ASP A 39 10.43 -1.23 14.38
C ASP A 39 8.99 -1.80 14.33
N SER A 40 8.68 -2.48 13.24
CA SER A 40 7.31 -2.88 12.90
C SER A 40 7.31 -4.18 12.09
N PHE A 41 6.12 -4.78 11.94
CA PHE A 41 5.89 -5.96 11.08
C PHE A 41 6.57 -5.80 9.70
N THR A 42 6.47 -4.61 9.12
CA THR A 42 7.07 -4.32 7.81
C THR A 42 8.59 -4.41 7.79
N LYS A 43 9.28 -4.02 8.88
CA LYS A 43 10.72 -4.20 9.04
C LYS A 43 11.10 -5.67 9.20
N LYS A 44 10.34 -6.42 10.02
CA LYS A 44 10.56 -7.86 10.26
C LYS A 44 10.45 -8.68 8.98
N TYR A 45 9.47 -8.37 8.12
CA TYR A 45 9.21 -9.11 6.88
C TYR A 45 9.74 -8.43 5.61
N ARG A 46 10.54 -7.36 5.75
CA ARG A 46 11.11 -6.56 4.64
C ARG A 46 10.05 -6.07 3.64
N VAL A 47 8.86 -5.75 4.12
CA VAL A 47 7.75 -5.24 3.31
C VAL A 47 7.95 -3.74 3.09
N SER A 48 8.42 -3.36 1.91
CA SER A 48 8.87 -1.98 1.63
C SER A 48 8.58 -1.46 0.22
N ILE A 49 8.12 -2.34 -0.68
CA ILE A 49 7.85 -2.00 -2.07
C ILE A 49 6.39 -1.55 -2.17
N LEU A 50 6.13 -0.32 -2.62
CA LEU A 50 4.76 0.15 -2.85
C LEU A 50 4.29 -0.41 -4.19
N VAL A 51 3.31 -1.33 -4.17
CA VAL A 51 2.87 -2.03 -5.39
C VAL A 51 1.48 -1.63 -5.85
N HIS A 52 0.66 -1.04 -4.97
CA HIS A 52 -0.68 -0.55 -5.29
C HIS A 52 -1.06 0.60 -4.36
N TYR A 53 -1.81 1.58 -4.87
CA TYR A 53 -2.51 2.57 -4.07
C TYR A 53 -3.80 3.04 -4.76
N GLU A 54 -4.78 3.46 -3.96
CA GLU A 54 -6.05 4.05 -4.39
C GLU A 54 -6.23 5.39 -3.70
N ILE A 55 -6.75 6.38 -4.41
CA ILE A 55 -7.04 7.72 -3.88
C ILE A 55 -8.54 7.81 -3.61
N LEU A 56 -8.91 8.20 -2.40
CA LEU A 56 -10.29 8.39 -1.97
C LEU A 56 -10.50 9.79 -1.39
N GLY A 57 -11.70 10.34 -1.60
CA GLY A 57 -12.05 11.70 -1.16
C GLY A 57 -12.50 11.78 0.30
N ASP A 58 -12.77 10.64 0.95
CA ASP A 58 -13.30 10.62 2.31
C ASP A 58 -12.67 9.49 3.16
N PRO A 59 -12.55 9.70 4.49
CA PRO A 59 -11.94 8.73 5.38
C PRO A 59 -12.79 7.47 5.59
N ALA A 60 -14.12 7.57 5.47
CA ALA A 60 -15.02 6.45 5.72
C ALA A 60 -14.92 5.42 4.59
N SER A 61 -14.89 5.86 3.32
CA SER A 61 -14.63 4.98 2.18
C SER A 61 -13.23 4.41 2.23
N ALA A 62 -12.22 5.18 2.63
CA ALA A 62 -10.86 4.66 2.78
C ALA A 62 -10.79 3.54 3.83
N LEU A 63 -11.45 3.74 4.98
CA LEU A 63 -11.54 2.73 6.03
C LEU A 63 -12.32 1.49 5.59
N HIS A 64 -13.46 1.68 4.92
CA HIS A 64 -14.26 0.57 4.40
C HIS A 64 -13.47 -0.24 3.36
N ARG A 65 -12.83 0.47 2.41
CA ARG A 65 -12.02 -0.13 1.36
C ARG A 65 -10.82 -0.91 1.91
N GLU A 66 -10.14 -0.35 2.90
CA GLU A 66 -9.04 -1.02 3.59
C GLU A 66 -9.49 -2.31 4.28
N LYS A 67 -10.62 -2.28 5.00
CA LYS A 67 -11.22 -3.47 5.61
C LYS A 67 -11.59 -4.52 4.56
N CYS A 68 -12.23 -4.12 3.47
CA CYS A 68 -12.57 -5.02 2.37
C CYS A 68 -11.32 -5.71 1.82
N ILE A 69 -10.29 -4.93 1.47
CA ILE A 69 -9.05 -5.49 0.93
C ILE A 69 -8.39 -6.41 1.96
N LYS A 70 -8.37 -6.07 3.26
CA LYS A 70 -7.80 -6.95 4.29
C LYS A 70 -8.44 -8.33 4.32
N GLU A 71 -9.77 -8.40 4.24
CA GLU A 71 -10.55 -9.65 4.24
C GLU A 71 -10.47 -10.43 2.92
N TRP A 72 -9.97 -9.82 1.84
CA TRP A 72 -9.88 -10.51 0.56
C TRP A 72 -8.92 -11.70 0.58
N LYS A 73 -9.32 -12.72 -0.19
CA LYS A 73 -8.45 -13.81 -0.60
C LYS A 73 -7.20 -13.25 -1.26
N ARG A 74 -6.08 -13.95 -1.03
CA ARG A 74 -4.76 -13.56 -1.55
C ARG A 74 -4.76 -13.36 -3.07
N GLU A 75 -5.42 -14.24 -3.80
CA GLU A 75 -5.53 -14.18 -5.27
C GLU A 75 -6.17 -12.88 -5.76
N TRP A 76 -7.17 -12.36 -5.03
CA TRP A 76 -7.86 -11.13 -5.42
C TRP A 76 -6.97 -9.91 -5.18
N LYS A 77 -6.17 -9.92 -4.11
CA LYS A 77 -5.14 -8.89 -3.87
C LYS A 77 -4.10 -8.89 -4.99
N ILE A 78 -3.65 -10.07 -5.42
CA ILE A 78 -2.69 -10.20 -6.53
C ILE A 78 -3.30 -9.66 -7.82
N LYS A 79 -4.53 -10.07 -8.16
CA LYS A 79 -5.23 -9.55 -9.34
C LYS A 79 -5.38 -8.02 -9.30
N LEU A 80 -5.73 -7.45 -8.15
CA LEU A 80 -5.83 -5.99 -7.98
C LEU A 80 -4.50 -5.29 -8.28
N ILE A 81 -3.39 -5.82 -7.75
CA ILE A 81 -2.04 -5.28 -8.01
C ILE A 81 -1.70 -5.41 -9.49
N GLU A 82 -1.88 -6.60 -10.07
CA GLU A 82 -1.44 -6.90 -11.43
C GLU A 82 -2.27 -6.20 -12.52
N GLN A 83 -3.47 -5.73 -12.21
CA GLN A 83 -4.29 -4.89 -13.10
C GLN A 83 -3.56 -3.61 -13.55
N HIS A 84 -2.81 -2.98 -12.65
CA HIS A 84 -2.12 -1.71 -12.92
C HIS A 84 -0.59 -1.83 -12.83
N ASN A 85 -0.09 -2.88 -12.16
CA ASN A 85 1.31 -3.09 -11.88
C ASN A 85 1.72 -4.58 -12.03
N PRO A 86 1.67 -5.15 -13.25
CA PRO A 86 1.93 -6.58 -13.48
C PRO A 86 3.37 -7.02 -13.14
N HIS A 87 4.30 -6.07 -13.13
CA HIS A 87 5.69 -6.29 -12.78
C HIS A 87 5.99 -6.00 -11.30
N TRP A 88 4.99 -5.57 -10.52
CA TRP A 88 5.15 -5.24 -9.10
C TRP A 88 6.28 -4.23 -8.88
N ARG A 89 6.38 -3.25 -9.80
CA ARG A 89 7.33 -2.15 -9.72
C ARG A 89 7.02 -1.34 -8.46
N ASP A 90 8.06 -0.77 -7.90
CA ASP A 90 7.91 0.14 -6.79
C ASP A 90 7.34 1.46 -7.31
N LEU A 91 6.11 1.79 -6.91
CA LEU A 91 5.40 3.01 -7.30
C LEU A 91 5.84 4.23 -6.47
N TYR A 92 6.65 4.03 -5.43
CA TYR A 92 7.10 5.11 -4.57
C TYR A 92 7.82 6.26 -5.32
N PRO A 93 8.74 6.00 -6.28
CA PRO A 93 9.40 7.06 -7.03
C PRO A 93 8.41 7.91 -7.83
N GLU A 94 7.30 7.34 -8.30
CA GLU A 94 6.29 8.03 -9.12
C GLU A 94 5.45 9.03 -8.30
N ILE A 95 5.29 8.79 -7.00
CA ILE A 95 4.52 9.66 -6.10
C ILE A 95 5.40 10.67 -5.33
N CYS A 96 6.73 10.57 -5.47
CA CYS A 96 7.69 11.48 -4.84
C CYS A 96 8.30 12.48 -5.83
N ALA A 97 7.99 12.35 -7.11
CA ALA A 97 8.45 13.24 -8.17
C ALA A 97 7.69 14.57 -8.19
#